data_AF-A0A0V0UH21-F1
#
_entry.id   AF-A0A0V0UH21-F1
#
_cell.length_a   1.000
_cell.length_b   1.000
_cell.length_c   1.000
_cell.angle_alpha   90.00
_cell.angle_beta   90.00
_cell.angle_gamma   90.00
#
_symmetry.space_group_name_H-M   'P 1'
#
loop_
_entity.id
_entity.type
_entity.pdbx_description
1 polymer ?
#
loop_
_entity_poly.entity_id
_entity_poly.type
_entity_poly.pdbx_seq_one_letter_code
_entity_poly.pdbx_strand_id
1 'polypeptide(L)'
;LFTSFHLASSLIRAEPFVYYNDIPESETAGMADFKKLAEGQTATLPPFTIKHSIKIAAAAPIDVHIYSKSAKSRYEFYKKVILKKLKKTIKVWSRRDNKLKGDCRVSERNIRLIKSPVEIAGHPTNIEADESNWIVSEPGNIFCFMDKPYAVTILKKSQAAEPAMAVCIDKDTIFARFNAIAAQGPAQNTGKLLASDVPGNWMDGARDVTQAAGHSFGVILTDVVGNNVNVKFLAYNNVPPGIPNVKTKSNSKGLIMISTAVNVNDGAWIVHTVPGFPAAKTGYSWPEAEIAKGHLLICMTIAETQINTVAASLIQIEPFVYYNDIPETETAGMPDFKKLAEGQIPTTPPFTTRRSI
;
A
#
# COMPACT_ATOMS: atom_id res chain seq x y z
N LEU A 1 -44.32 -1.29 -18.56
CA LEU A 1 -43.39 -2.32 -18.05
C LEU A 1 -41.93 -2.12 -18.48
N PHE A 2 -41.62 -1.42 -19.59
CA PHE A 2 -40.22 -1.15 -19.99
C PHE A 2 -39.55 0.06 -19.29
N THR A 3 -40.29 0.89 -18.56
CA THR A 3 -39.76 2.11 -17.91
C THR A 3 -39.14 1.88 -16.52
N SER A 4 -39.50 0.82 -15.80
CA SER A 4 -39.02 0.59 -14.42
C SER A 4 -37.57 0.06 -14.35
N PHE A 5 -37.08 -0.61 -15.39
CA PHE A 5 -35.72 -1.18 -15.41
C PHE A 5 -34.62 -0.10 -15.42
N HIS A 6 -34.86 1.06 -16.05
CA HIS A 6 -33.88 2.14 -16.11
C HIS A 6 -33.84 3.00 -14.85
N LEU A 7 -34.95 3.08 -14.11
CA LEU A 7 -35.04 3.83 -12.86
C LEU A 7 -34.22 3.19 -11.75
N ALA A 8 -34.36 1.87 -11.52
CA ALA A 8 -33.57 1.17 -10.51
C ALA A 8 -32.06 1.28 -10.80
N SER A 9 -31.64 1.03 -12.04
CA SER A 9 -30.23 1.15 -12.44
C SER A 9 -29.66 2.58 -12.24
N SER A 10 -30.49 3.60 -12.46
CA SER A 10 -30.12 5.00 -12.24
C SER A 10 -30.07 5.37 -10.76
N LEU A 11 -31.02 4.88 -9.96
CA LEU A 11 -31.05 5.05 -8.51
C LEU A 11 -29.85 4.37 -7.84
N ILE A 12 -29.47 3.17 -8.30
CA ILE A 12 -28.25 2.50 -7.84
C ILE A 12 -27.00 3.37 -8.07
N ARG A 13 -26.98 4.25 -9.08
CA ARG A 13 -25.91 5.25 -9.32
C ARG A 13 -26.07 6.53 -8.50
N ALA A 14 -27.29 6.91 -8.13
CA ALA A 14 -27.57 8.07 -7.29
C ALA A 14 -27.38 7.80 -5.79
N GLU A 15 -27.13 6.54 -5.42
CA GLU A 15 -26.88 6.08 -4.05
C GLU A 15 -27.90 6.58 -3.00
N PRO A 16 -29.21 6.44 -3.23
CA PRO A 16 -30.21 6.89 -2.28
C PRO A 16 -30.21 5.99 -1.03
N PHE A 17 -30.48 6.59 0.13
CA PHE A 17 -30.76 5.83 1.34
C PHE A 17 -32.18 5.25 1.27
N VAL A 18 -32.27 3.92 1.08
CA VAL A 18 -33.55 3.20 1.10
C VAL A 18 -33.92 2.92 2.55
N TYR A 19 -34.85 3.71 3.10
CA TYR A 19 -35.24 3.62 4.51
C TYR A 19 -36.39 2.63 4.77
N TYR A 20 -37.15 2.25 3.74
CA TYR A 20 -38.29 1.33 3.82
C TYR A 20 -38.53 0.68 2.46
N ASN A 21 -38.78 -0.63 2.45
CA ASN A 21 -39.16 -1.40 1.26
C ASN A 21 -39.99 -2.62 1.67
N ASP A 22 -41.25 -2.66 1.26
CA ASP A 22 -42.22 -3.73 1.53
C ASP A 22 -42.70 -4.43 0.25
N ILE A 23 -42.00 -4.22 -0.87
CA ILE A 23 -42.32 -4.87 -2.14
C ILE A 23 -41.99 -6.37 -2.04
N PRO A 24 -42.95 -7.28 -2.26
CA PRO A 24 -42.73 -8.72 -2.16
C PRO A 24 -41.68 -9.23 -3.16
N GLU A 25 -40.87 -10.22 -2.78
CA GLU A 25 -39.82 -10.78 -3.65
C GLU A 25 -40.39 -11.43 -4.93
N SER A 26 -41.64 -11.92 -4.88
CA SER A 26 -42.36 -12.45 -6.04
C SER A 26 -42.61 -11.41 -7.13
N GLU A 27 -42.83 -10.15 -6.76
CA GLU A 27 -43.09 -9.04 -7.68
C GLU A 27 -41.81 -8.47 -8.32
N THR A 28 -40.65 -8.80 -7.74
CA THR A 28 -39.33 -8.33 -8.21
C THR A 28 -38.50 -9.45 -8.82
N ALA A 29 -39.12 -10.63 -9.03
CA ALA A 29 -38.52 -11.77 -9.69
C ALA A 29 -38.07 -11.38 -11.12
N GLY A 30 -36.76 -11.38 -11.35
CA GLY A 30 -36.13 -10.95 -12.61
C GLY A 30 -35.65 -9.49 -12.64
N MET A 31 -35.93 -8.68 -11.62
CA MET A 31 -35.47 -7.28 -11.52
C MET A 31 -34.15 -7.19 -10.74
N ALA A 32 -33.06 -7.69 -11.33
CA ALA A 32 -31.76 -7.78 -10.66
C ALA A 32 -31.25 -6.43 -10.11
N ASP A 33 -31.48 -5.34 -10.81
CA ASP A 33 -31.08 -4.00 -10.36
C ASP A 33 -31.98 -3.47 -9.24
N PHE A 34 -33.27 -3.81 -9.22
CA PHE A 34 -34.13 -3.50 -8.08
C PHE A 34 -33.70 -4.25 -6.82
N LYS A 35 -33.37 -5.55 -6.93
CA LYS A 35 -32.84 -6.34 -5.82
C LYS A 35 -31.56 -5.73 -5.25
N LYS A 36 -30.63 -5.33 -6.12
CA LYS A 36 -29.42 -4.59 -5.73
C LYS A 36 -29.77 -3.31 -4.96
N LEU A 37 -30.70 -2.50 -5.47
CA LEU A 37 -31.11 -1.25 -4.82
C LEU A 37 -31.74 -1.48 -3.44
N ALA A 38 -32.66 -2.44 -3.34
CA ALA A 38 -33.36 -2.80 -2.10
C ALA A 38 -32.42 -3.37 -1.03
N GLU A 39 -31.38 -4.09 -1.44
CA GLU A 39 -30.32 -4.59 -0.56
C GLU A 39 -29.23 -3.55 -0.24
N GLY A 40 -29.39 -2.29 -0.71
CA GLY A 40 -28.41 -1.23 -0.51
C GLY A 40 -27.11 -1.42 -1.30
N GLN A 41 -27.12 -2.23 -2.37
CA GLN A 41 -25.98 -2.38 -3.27
C GLN A 41 -25.88 -1.16 -4.21
N THR A 42 -24.77 -0.45 -4.15
CA THR A 42 -24.47 0.73 -4.98
C THR A 42 -23.87 0.34 -6.34
N ALA A 43 -24.10 1.14 -7.40
CA ALA A 43 -23.48 0.94 -8.71
C ALA A 43 -22.00 1.20 -8.54
N THR A 44 -21.21 0.15 -8.62
CA THR A 44 -19.77 0.27 -8.62
C THR A 44 -19.29 0.81 -9.96
N LEU A 45 -19.37 2.13 -10.17
CA LEU A 45 -18.71 2.78 -11.29
C LEU A 45 -17.23 3.06 -10.97
N PRO A 46 -16.29 2.62 -11.83
CA PRO A 46 -14.86 2.71 -11.60
C PRO A 46 -14.26 4.12 -11.76
N PRO A 47 -13.01 4.34 -11.24
CA PRO A 47 -12.20 3.32 -10.65
C PRO A 47 -12.21 3.29 -9.12
N PHE A 48 -12.52 2.10 -8.62
CA PHE A 48 -12.05 1.58 -7.33
C PHE A 48 -10.57 1.20 -7.37
N THR A 49 -9.80 1.79 -8.30
CA THR A 49 -8.40 1.48 -8.58
C THR A 49 -7.68 2.74 -9.08
N ILE A 50 -6.89 3.37 -8.24
CA ILE A 50 -6.27 4.65 -8.54
C ILE A 50 -4.79 4.41 -8.87
N LYS A 51 -4.25 5.21 -9.80
CA LYS A 51 -2.80 5.37 -10.02
C LYS A 51 -2.46 6.83 -9.76
N HIS A 52 -1.68 7.10 -8.74
CA HIS A 52 -1.03 8.40 -8.55
C HIS A 52 0.46 8.29 -8.80
N SER A 53 1.09 9.44 -9.07
CA SER A 53 2.54 9.52 -9.19
C SER A 53 3.05 10.67 -8.34
N ILE A 54 4.17 10.43 -7.66
CA ILE A 54 4.91 11.43 -6.89
C ILE A 54 6.37 11.37 -7.33
N LYS A 55 7.12 12.40 -6.98
CA LYS A 55 8.56 12.51 -7.19
C LYS A 55 9.27 12.55 -5.84
N ILE A 56 10.27 11.69 -5.67
CA ILE A 56 11.15 11.73 -4.51
C ILE A 56 12.18 12.83 -4.71
N ALA A 57 12.46 13.60 -3.66
CA ALA A 57 13.54 14.57 -3.64
C ALA A 57 14.89 13.84 -3.67
N ALA A 58 15.60 13.97 -4.80
CA ALA A 58 16.93 13.44 -5.05
C ALA A 58 17.64 14.34 -6.07
N ALA A 59 18.95 14.16 -6.27
CA ALA A 59 19.72 14.94 -7.27
C ALA A 59 19.10 14.87 -8.67
N ALA A 60 18.48 13.73 -9.02
CA ALA A 60 17.54 13.59 -10.11
C ALA A 60 16.20 13.07 -9.56
N PRO A 61 15.07 13.75 -9.80
CA PRO A 61 13.77 13.31 -9.29
C PRO A 61 13.43 11.88 -9.74
N ILE A 62 13.03 11.03 -8.78
CA ILE A 62 12.67 9.63 -9.05
C ILE A 62 11.14 9.51 -9.07
N ASP A 63 10.59 8.94 -10.14
CA ASP A 63 9.15 8.70 -10.24
C ASP A 63 8.73 7.50 -9.38
N VAL A 64 7.71 7.72 -8.56
CA VAL A 64 7.04 6.69 -7.77
C VAL A 64 5.58 6.63 -8.16
N HIS A 65 5.10 5.44 -8.48
CA HIS A 65 3.71 5.17 -8.82
C HIS A 65 3.00 4.43 -7.69
N ILE A 66 1.91 5.00 -7.21
CA ILE A 66 1.08 4.42 -6.16
C ILE A 66 -0.15 3.83 -6.83
N TYR A 67 -0.32 2.51 -6.70
CA TYR A 67 -1.51 1.80 -7.15
C TYR A 67 -2.32 1.41 -5.92
N SER A 68 -3.56 1.87 -5.83
CA SER A 68 -4.45 1.51 -4.73
C SER A 68 -5.77 0.98 -5.24
N LYS A 69 -6.40 0.05 -4.51
CA LYS A 69 -7.77 -0.40 -4.75
C LYS A 69 -8.55 -0.51 -3.45
N SER A 70 -9.86 -0.29 -3.51
CA SER A 70 -10.75 -0.55 -2.36
C SER A 70 -11.33 -1.95 -2.42
N ALA A 71 -11.93 -2.38 -1.30
CA ALA A 71 -12.68 -3.62 -1.19
C ALA A 71 -13.83 -3.70 -2.23
N LYS A 72 -14.44 -2.55 -2.59
CA LYS A 72 -15.53 -2.47 -3.57
C LYS A 72 -15.09 -2.89 -4.99
N SER A 73 -13.79 -2.82 -5.30
CA SER A 73 -13.27 -3.21 -6.63
C SER A 73 -13.49 -4.68 -6.99
N ARG A 74 -13.49 -5.58 -5.99
CA ARG A 74 -13.53 -7.05 -6.17
C ARG A 74 -12.47 -7.60 -7.14
N TYR A 75 -11.40 -6.85 -7.41
CA TYR A 75 -10.31 -7.26 -8.28
C TYR A 75 -9.17 -7.93 -7.51
N GLU A 76 -8.66 -9.03 -8.06
CA GLU A 76 -7.38 -9.61 -7.61
C GLU A 76 -6.26 -8.62 -7.95
N PHE A 77 -5.47 -8.25 -6.95
CA PHE A 77 -4.62 -7.08 -7.03
C PHE A 77 -3.44 -7.26 -7.99
N TYR A 78 -2.78 -8.41 -8.00
CA TYR A 78 -1.57 -8.61 -8.79
C TYR A 78 -1.87 -8.68 -10.29
N LYS A 79 -2.78 -9.57 -10.69
CA LYS A 79 -3.11 -9.81 -12.10
C LYS A 79 -4.08 -8.78 -12.66
N LYS A 80 -5.15 -8.44 -11.93
CA LYS A 80 -6.21 -7.57 -12.47
C LYS A 80 -5.93 -6.09 -12.28
N VAL A 81 -5.04 -5.71 -11.36
CA VAL A 81 -4.61 -4.31 -11.18
C VAL A 81 -3.17 -4.12 -11.65
N ILE A 82 -2.18 -4.69 -10.97
CA ILE A 82 -0.76 -4.36 -11.19
C ILE A 82 -0.28 -4.77 -12.58
N LEU A 83 -0.43 -6.03 -12.96
CA LEU A 83 0.00 -6.55 -14.26
C LEU A 83 -0.67 -5.81 -15.42
N LYS A 84 -1.97 -5.49 -15.29
CA LYS A 84 -2.72 -4.70 -16.30
C LYS A 84 -2.21 -3.27 -16.41
N LYS A 85 -1.84 -2.63 -15.30
CA LYS A 85 -1.37 -1.25 -15.28
C LYS A 85 0.09 -1.11 -15.71
N LEU A 86 0.95 -2.04 -15.30
CA LEU A 86 2.37 -2.08 -15.67
C LEU A 86 2.59 -2.57 -17.10
N LYS A 87 1.69 -3.44 -17.61
CA LYS A 87 1.79 -4.07 -18.94
C LYS A 87 3.13 -4.79 -19.17
N LYS A 88 3.72 -5.35 -18.12
CA LYS A 88 5.01 -6.05 -18.10
C LYS A 88 4.86 -7.40 -17.40
N THR A 89 5.78 -8.33 -17.62
CA THR A 89 5.91 -9.51 -16.76
C THR A 89 6.40 -9.06 -15.40
N ILE A 90 5.95 -9.74 -14.34
CA ILE A 90 6.38 -9.46 -12.97
C ILE A 90 6.89 -10.74 -12.30
N LYS A 91 7.99 -10.63 -11.57
CA LYS A 91 8.47 -11.66 -10.64
C LYS A 91 7.96 -11.32 -9.24
N VAL A 92 7.39 -12.29 -8.54
CA VAL A 92 6.67 -12.09 -7.28
C VAL A 92 7.37 -12.81 -6.13
N TRP A 93 7.76 -12.05 -5.09
CA TRP A 93 8.14 -12.54 -3.78
C TRP A 93 7.01 -12.23 -2.80
N SER A 94 6.42 -13.27 -2.23
CA SER A 94 5.26 -13.15 -1.36
C SER A 94 4.93 -14.50 -0.75
N ARG A 95 4.44 -14.48 0.50
CA ARG A 95 3.62 -15.57 1.03
C ARG A 95 2.43 -15.80 0.12
N ARG A 96 2.05 -17.06 -0.08
CA ARG A 96 1.03 -17.40 -1.07
C ARG A 96 0.31 -18.68 -0.70
N ASP A 97 -0.94 -18.76 -1.15
CA ASP A 97 -1.64 -20.03 -1.16
C ASP A 97 -1.24 -20.87 -2.38
N ASN A 98 -1.58 -22.15 -2.34
CA ASN A 98 -1.35 -23.05 -3.47
C ASN A 98 -2.35 -22.83 -4.63
N LYS A 99 -3.21 -21.80 -4.57
CA LYS A 99 -4.30 -21.57 -5.52
C LYS A 99 -3.89 -20.61 -6.63
N LEU A 100 -3.23 -19.51 -6.30
CA LEU A 100 -2.67 -18.62 -7.32
C LEU A 100 -1.38 -19.22 -7.89
N LYS A 101 -1.38 -19.51 -9.19
CA LYS A 101 -0.23 -20.05 -9.92
C LYS A 101 0.41 -18.97 -10.78
N GLY A 102 1.69 -19.17 -11.10
CA GLY A 102 2.33 -18.40 -12.16
C GLY A 102 1.53 -18.51 -13.46
N ASP A 103 1.48 -17.40 -14.20
CA ASP A 103 0.80 -17.32 -15.49
C ASP A 103 1.84 -17.04 -16.55
N CYS A 104 1.99 -17.98 -17.49
CA CYS A 104 2.89 -17.87 -18.65
C CYS A 104 2.13 -17.79 -19.98
N ARG A 105 0.80 -17.58 -19.96
CA ARG A 105 -0.06 -17.72 -21.14
C ARG A 105 -0.06 -16.49 -22.07
N VAL A 106 0.38 -15.33 -21.58
CA VAL A 106 0.35 -14.09 -22.35
C VAL A 106 1.78 -13.62 -22.60
N SER A 107 2.17 -13.52 -23.87
CA SER A 107 3.50 -12.99 -24.21
C SER A 107 3.72 -11.64 -23.51
N GLU A 108 4.87 -11.51 -22.84
CA GLU A 108 5.32 -10.30 -22.14
C GLU A 108 4.44 -9.79 -20.96
N ARG A 109 3.38 -10.51 -20.56
CA ARG A 109 2.53 -10.14 -19.40
C ARG A 109 2.26 -11.33 -18.49
N ASN A 110 3.33 -11.86 -17.94
CA ASN A 110 3.32 -13.05 -17.13
C ASN A 110 3.47 -12.75 -15.63
N ILE A 111 3.00 -13.68 -14.80
CA ILE A 111 3.32 -13.71 -13.37
C ILE A 111 4.29 -14.85 -13.16
N ARG A 112 5.52 -14.52 -12.76
CA ARG A 112 6.56 -15.49 -12.41
C ARG A 112 6.72 -15.51 -10.90
N LEU A 113 6.70 -16.69 -10.29
CA LEU A 113 6.89 -16.83 -8.85
C LEU A 113 8.36 -17.02 -8.56
N ILE A 114 8.90 -16.22 -7.64
CA ILE A 114 10.27 -16.40 -7.16
C ILE A 114 10.32 -17.70 -6.35
N LYS A 115 11.32 -18.53 -6.67
CA LYS A 115 11.54 -19.80 -5.99
C LYS A 115 12.10 -19.51 -4.59
N SER A 116 11.58 -20.22 -3.60
CA SER A 116 12.02 -20.13 -2.20
C SER A 116 12.68 -21.46 -1.82
N PRO A 117 13.72 -21.48 -0.94
CA PRO A 117 14.35 -20.34 -0.24
C PRO A 117 15.23 -19.47 -1.16
N VAL A 118 15.59 -18.28 -0.67
CA VAL A 118 16.63 -17.38 -1.24
C VAL A 118 17.54 -16.91 -0.11
N GLU A 119 18.63 -16.24 -0.44
CA GLU A 119 19.56 -15.64 0.51
C GLU A 119 19.57 -14.11 0.37
N ILE A 120 19.54 -13.43 1.50
CA ILE A 120 19.66 -11.98 1.60
C ILE A 120 20.79 -11.69 2.58
N ALA A 121 21.88 -11.06 2.16
CA ALA A 121 22.97 -10.73 3.09
C ALA A 121 23.65 -11.93 3.78
N GLY A 122 23.81 -13.07 3.10
CA GLY A 122 24.32 -14.27 3.78
C GLY A 122 23.28 -14.96 4.66
N HIS A 123 22.08 -14.39 4.81
CA HIS A 123 21.02 -14.93 5.64
C HIS A 123 20.02 -15.70 4.76
N PRO A 124 19.88 -17.02 4.95
CA PRO A 124 18.86 -17.78 4.26
C PRO A 124 17.49 -17.30 4.73
N THR A 125 16.63 -16.98 3.78
CA THR A 125 15.23 -16.63 4.03
C THR A 125 14.32 -17.46 3.15
N ASN A 126 13.08 -17.60 3.59
CA ASN A 126 12.04 -18.26 2.83
C ASN A 126 10.75 -17.47 2.94
N ILE A 127 9.82 -17.75 2.03
CA ILE A 127 8.56 -17.00 1.97
C ILE A 127 7.73 -17.16 3.25
N GLU A 128 7.87 -18.26 4.01
CA GLU A 128 7.14 -18.44 5.27
C GLU A 128 7.77 -17.64 6.43
N ALA A 129 9.07 -17.37 6.38
CA ALA A 129 9.79 -16.57 7.37
C ALA A 129 9.83 -15.06 7.04
N ASP A 130 9.34 -14.66 5.87
CA ASP A 130 9.38 -13.27 5.38
C ASP A 130 7.95 -12.68 5.30
N GLU A 131 7.72 -11.56 5.98
CA GLU A 131 6.45 -10.82 5.98
C GLU A 131 6.36 -9.82 4.82
N SER A 132 7.45 -9.61 4.07
CA SER A 132 7.49 -8.71 2.93
C SER A 132 6.84 -9.32 1.69
N ASN A 133 6.18 -8.46 0.92
CA ASN A 133 5.64 -8.79 -0.38
C ASN A 133 6.14 -7.74 -1.37
N TRP A 134 6.78 -8.18 -2.44
CA TRP A 134 7.34 -7.28 -3.44
C TRP A 134 7.39 -7.92 -4.82
N ILE A 135 7.47 -7.06 -5.83
CA ILE A 135 7.60 -7.49 -7.22
C ILE A 135 8.71 -6.73 -7.92
N VAL A 136 9.26 -7.34 -8.97
CA VAL A 136 10.13 -6.67 -9.94
C VAL A 136 9.63 -6.93 -11.36
N SER A 137 9.78 -5.94 -12.24
CA SER A 137 9.34 -6.06 -13.64
C SER A 137 10.33 -6.81 -14.54
N GLU A 138 9.82 -7.45 -15.59
CA GLU A 138 10.61 -8.07 -16.65
C GLU A 138 9.91 -7.82 -18.00
N PRO A 139 10.51 -7.09 -18.96
CA PRO A 139 11.69 -6.21 -18.82
C PRO A 139 11.35 -4.89 -18.11
N GLY A 140 12.37 -4.15 -17.65
CA GLY A 140 12.24 -2.81 -17.07
C GLY A 140 12.92 -2.68 -15.71
N ASN A 141 12.84 -1.49 -15.11
CA ASN A 141 13.55 -1.12 -13.89
C ASN A 141 12.61 -0.84 -12.70
N ILE A 142 11.44 -1.49 -12.68
CA ILE A 142 10.42 -1.26 -11.67
C ILE A 142 10.57 -2.28 -10.55
N PHE A 143 10.70 -1.76 -9.33
CA PHE A 143 10.49 -2.50 -8.08
C PHE A 143 9.20 -2.01 -7.45
N CYS A 144 8.36 -2.90 -6.91
CA CYS A 144 7.21 -2.47 -6.10
C CYS A 144 7.13 -3.17 -4.75
N PHE A 145 6.88 -2.38 -3.72
CA PHE A 145 6.35 -2.84 -2.44
C PHE A 145 4.88 -3.18 -2.56
N MET A 146 4.44 -4.27 -1.95
CA MET A 146 3.05 -4.72 -1.90
C MET A 146 2.59 -4.87 -0.45
N ASP A 147 1.45 -4.30 -0.08
CA ASP A 147 0.91 -4.42 1.28
C ASP A 147 0.11 -5.73 1.51
N LYS A 148 -0.26 -6.41 0.42
CA LYS A 148 -1.05 -7.64 0.44
C LYS A 148 -0.27 -8.79 -0.20
N PRO A 149 -0.33 -10.00 0.38
CA PRO A 149 0.28 -11.18 -0.21
C PRO A 149 -0.45 -11.65 -1.48
N TYR A 150 0.29 -12.34 -2.35
CA TYR A 150 -0.19 -13.05 -3.53
C TYR A 150 -0.92 -14.34 -3.15
N ALA A 151 -2.13 -14.21 -2.59
CA ALA A 151 -3.01 -15.32 -2.25
C ALA A 151 -4.45 -15.03 -2.70
N VAL A 152 -5.25 -16.08 -2.97
CA VAL A 152 -6.71 -15.94 -3.14
C VAL A 152 -7.36 -15.55 -1.83
N THR A 153 -6.89 -16.15 -0.73
CA THR A 153 -7.48 -15.98 0.60
C THR A 153 -6.44 -15.48 1.61
N ILE A 154 -6.76 -14.41 2.35
CA ILE A 154 -5.98 -13.84 3.44
C ILE A 154 -6.82 -13.97 4.70
N LEU A 155 -6.32 -14.67 5.72
CA LEU A 155 -7.04 -14.86 7.00
C LEU A 155 -8.52 -15.28 6.80
N LYS A 156 -8.75 -16.28 5.93
CA LYS A 156 -10.08 -16.81 5.55
C LYS A 156 -10.99 -15.83 4.75
N LYS A 157 -10.50 -14.67 4.33
CA LYS A 157 -11.22 -13.71 3.48
C LYS A 157 -10.62 -13.63 2.09
N SER A 158 -11.44 -13.37 1.08
CA SER A 158 -10.94 -13.20 -0.30
C SER A 158 -10.09 -11.93 -0.42
N GLN A 159 -8.87 -12.04 -0.95
CA GLN A 159 -7.99 -10.90 -1.24
C GLN A 159 -8.68 -9.89 -2.17
N ALA A 160 -9.48 -10.38 -3.12
CA ALA A 160 -10.22 -9.52 -4.03
C ALA A 160 -11.25 -8.64 -3.30
N ALA A 161 -11.78 -9.11 -2.17
CA ALA A 161 -12.72 -8.39 -1.30
C ALA A 161 -12.05 -7.45 -0.29
N GLU A 162 -10.72 -7.31 -0.34
CA GLU A 162 -9.95 -6.44 0.54
C GLU A 162 -9.38 -5.24 -0.22
N PRO A 163 -9.13 -4.11 0.46
CA PRO A 163 -8.32 -3.04 -0.10
C PRO A 163 -6.85 -3.49 -0.26
N ALA A 164 -6.11 -2.85 -1.17
CA ALA A 164 -4.70 -3.15 -1.40
C ALA A 164 -3.95 -1.97 -2.01
N MET A 165 -2.65 -1.87 -1.73
CA MET A 165 -1.72 -0.85 -2.21
C MET A 165 -0.41 -1.44 -2.70
N ALA A 166 0.12 -0.85 -3.77
CA ALA A 166 1.47 -1.06 -4.24
C ALA A 166 2.18 0.27 -4.45
N VAL A 167 3.43 0.36 -4.00
CA VAL A 167 4.32 1.51 -4.23
C VAL A 167 5.41 1.04 -5.17
N CYS A 168 5.36 1.50 -6.42
CA CYS A 168 6.29 1.12 -7.48
C CYS A 168 7.29 2.24 -7.77
N ILE A 169 8.57 1.94 -7.69
CA ILE A 169 9.68 2.88 -7.89
C ILE A 169 10.39 2.50 -9.19
N ASP A 170 10.52 3.47 -10.11
CA ASP A 170 11.29 3.29 -11.35
C ASP A 170 12.74 3.75 -11.12
N LYS A 171 13.55 2.86 -10.55
CA LYS A 171 14.95 3.12 -10.25
C LYS A 171 15.79 1.88 -10.48
N ASP A 172 16.66 1.98 -11.47
CA ASP A 172 17.60 0.95 -11.92
C ASP A 172 18.38 0.25 -10.80
N THR A 173 18.95 1.03 -9.89
CA THR A 173 19.78 0.53 -8.78
C THR A 173 18.97 -0.27 -7.77
N ILE A 174 17.75 0.18 -7.44
CA ILE A 174 16.84 -0.57 -6.55
C ILE A 174 16.38 -1.84 -7.26
N PHE A 175 15.92 -1.72 -8.50
CA PHE A 175 15.47 -2.85 -9.30
C PHE A 175 16.54 -3.92 -9.45
N ALA A 176 17.76 -3.55 -9.82
CA ALA A 176 18.85 -4.49 -10.08
C ALA A 176 19.13 -5.37 -8.86
N ARG A 177 18.99 -4.82 -7.65
CA ARG A 177 19.21 -5.54 -6.39
C ARG A 177 18.12 -6.56 -6.11
N PHE A 178 16.85 -6.15 -6.17
CA PHE A 178 15.73 -7.08 -5.98
C PHE A 178 15.65 -8.11 -7.11
N ASN A 179 16.04 -7.74 -8.34
CA ASN A 179 16.11 -8.69 -9.44
C ASN A 179 17.25 -9.70 -9.26
N ALA A 180 18.37 -9.32 -8.63
CA ALA A 180 19.43 -10.27 -8.26
C ALA A 180 18.92 -11.30 -7.23
N ILE A 181 18.19 -10.86 -6.20
CA ILE A 181 17.54 -11.77 -5.23
C ILE A 181 16.55 -12.69 -5.96
N ALA A 182 15.74 -12.14 -6.86
CA ALA A 182 14.76 -12.88 -7.64
C ALA A 182 15.37 -13.89 -8.62
N ALA A 183 16.65 -13.74 -8.98
CA ALA A 183 17.37 -14.59 -9.92
C ALA A 183 18.14 -15.73 -9.24
N GLN A 184 18.21 -15.75 -7.91
CA GLN A 184 18.88 -16.82 -7.18
C GLN A 184 18.19 -18.16 -7.46
N GLY A 185 18.93 -19.11 -8.05
CA GLY A 185 18.53 -20.51 -8.14
C GLY A 185 18.64 -21.20 -6.77
N PRO A 186 18.16 -22.45 -6.62
CA PRO A 186 18.52 -23.24 -5.44
C PRO A 186 20.05 -23.41 -5.43
N ALA A 187 20.69 -22.87 -4.39
CA ALA A 187 22.14 -22.77 -4.19
C ALA A 187 22.85 -21.69 -5.02
N GLN A 188 22.83 -20.44 -4.56
CA GLN A 188 23.96 -19.50 -4.74
C GLN A 188 24.11 -18.62 -3.50
N ASN A 189 25.27 -18.73 -2.83
CA ASN A 189 25.56 -18.12 -1.52
C ASN A 189 26.17 -16.72 -1.64
N THR A 190 25.53 -15.82 -2.37
CA THR A 190 25.98 -14.43 -2.46
C THR A 190 24.83 -13.45 -2.59
N GLY A 191 24.66 -12.60 -1.58
CA GLY A 191 23.97 -11.32 -1.64
C GLY A 191 24.11 -10.58 -0.31
N LYS A 192 24.00 -9.23 -0.31
CA LYS A 192 24.05 -8.24 0.82
C LYS A 192 22.94 -7.19 0.59
N LEU A 193 22.17 -6.79 1.62
CA LEU A 193 20.95 -5.92 1.53
C LEU A 193 21.11 -4.58 2.31
N LEU A 194 20.26 -3.58 2.00
CA LEU A 194 20.64 -2.25 1.50
C LEU A 194 19.63 -1.09 1.81
N ALA A 195 20.10 0.14 2.14
CA ALA A 195 19.39 1.44 1.98
C ALA A 195 20.33 2.64 1.62
N SER A 196 20.25 3.24 0.41
CA SER A 196 20.73 4.58 -0.03
C SER A 196 20.63 4.71 -1.58
N ASP A 197 20.46 5.92 -2.11
CA ASP A 197 20.43 6.26 -3.54
C ASP A 197 21.82 6.32 -4.21
N VAL A 198 22.91 6.13 -3.45
CA VAL A 198 24.29 6.15 -3.94
C VAL A 198 24.84 4.73 -4.11
N PRO A 199 25.26 4.32 -5.32
CA PRO A 199 26.01 3.08 -5.53
C PRO A 199 27.33 3.11 -4.73
N GLY A 200 27.35 2.46 -3.56
CA GLY A 200 28.56 2.35 -2.72
C GLY A 200 28.37 2.68 -1.24
N ASN A 201 27.30 3.40 -0.85
CA ASN A 201 27.01 3.77 0.54
C ASN A 201 26.27 2.68 1.34
N TRP A 202 26.37 1.45 0.85
CA TRP A 202 25.67 0.28 1.33
C TRP A 202 26.47 -0.39 2.47
N MET A 203 26.25 0.06 3.70
CA MET A 203 26.87 -0.55 4.89
C MET A 203 25.88 -1.51 5.55
N ASP A 204 26.37 -2.59 6.18
CA ASP A 204 25.56 -3.31 7.16
C ASP A 204 25.07 -2.30 8.21
N GLY A 205 23.87 -2.49 8.76
CA GLY A 205 23.55 -1.83 10.02
C GLY A 205 24.69 -2.11 10.98
N ALA A 206 25.38 -1.07 11.44
CA ALA A 206 26.54 -1.24 12.32
C ALA A 206 26.15 -1.87 13.66
N ARG A 207 24.83 -1.98 13.93
CA ARG A 207 24.19 -2.47 15.16
C ARG A 207 22.86 -3.17 14.83
N ASP A 208 22.40 -3.97 15.80
CA ASP A 208 21.13 -4.71 15.75
C ASP A 208 19.92 -3.78 15.58
N VAL A 209 18.86 -4.26 14.91
CA VAL A 209 17.62 -3.51 14.68
C VAL A 209 16.85 -3.19 15.97
N THR A 210 17.23 -3.78 17.10
CA THR A 210 16.66 -3.46 18.42
C THR A 210 17.29 -2.20 19.04
N GLN A 211 18.42 -1.72 18.50
CA GLN A 211 19.15 -0.55 19.00
C GLN A 211 18.66 0.72 18.31
N ALA A 212 18.37 1.80 19.05
CA ALA A 212 17.88 3.04 18.43
C ALA A 212 18.87 3.70 17.43
N ALA A 213 20.16 3.40 17.53
CA ALA A 213 21.22 4.00 16.72
C ALA A 213 22.04 2.94 15.99
N GLY A 214 22.70 3.35 14.89
CA GLY A 214 23.60 2.49 14.11
C GLY A 214 22.93 1.73 12.97
N HIS A 215 21.63 1.96 12.72
CA HIS A 215 20.94 1.49 11.52
C HIS A 215 19.92 2.51 11.01
N SER A 216 19.53 2.38 9.74
CA SER A 216 18.71 3.36 9.03
C SER A 216 17.31 3.54 9.64
N PHE A 217 16.67 2.47 10.10
CA PHE A 217 15.31 2.57 10.68
C PHE A 217 15.27 3.39 11.97
N GLY A 218 16.28 3.26 12.84
CA GLY A 218 16.37 4.05 14.06
C GLY A 218 16.59 5.52 13.75
N VAL A 219 17.51 5.81 12.83
CA VAL A 219 17.83 7.17 12.36
C VAL A 219 16.59 7.86 11.78
N ILE A 220 15.88 7.21 10.85
CA ILE A 220 14.70 7.78 10.17
C ILE A 220 13.56 8.06 11.17
N LEU A 221 13.47 7.29 12.25
CA LEU A 221 12.39 7.42 13.23
C LEU A 221 12.73 8.28 14.44
N THR A 222 13.93 8.87 14.49
CA THR A 222 14.38 9.71 15.62
C THR A 222 13.33 10.75 16.01
N ASP A 223 12.76 11.45 15.02
CA ASP A 223 11.76 12.51 15.24
C ASP A 223 10.33 11.99 15.48
N VAL A 224 10.08 10.73 15.13
CA VAL A 224 8.80 10.03 15.34
C VAL A 224 8.69 9.52 16.77
N VAL A 225 9.76 8.92 17.27
CA VAL A 225 9.80 8.31 18.61
C VAL A 225 10.22 9.30 19.69
N GLY A 226 10.98 10.32 19.30
CA GLY A 226 11.36 11.46 20.15
C GLY A 226 10.41 12.65 20.01
N ASN A 227 10.69 13.69 20.79
CA ASN A 227 9.96 14.95 20.71
C ASN A 227 10.75 15.99 19.90
N ASN A 228 10.44 16.11 18.60
CA ASN A 228 10.92 17.20 17.77
C ASN A 228 9.81 18.24 17.60
N VAL A 229 10.14 19.51 17.87
CA VAL A 229 9.18 20.62 17.80
C VAL A 229 8.72 20.91 16.37
N ASN A 230 9.60 20.69 15.40
CA ASN A 230 9.40 21.03 13.99
C ASN A 230 9.02 19.83 13.12
N VAL A 231 8.84 18.63 13.70
CA VAL A 231 8.44 17.44 12.94
C VAL A 231 7.12 16.92 13.48
N LYS A 232 6.15 16.79 12.58
CA LYS A 232 4.82 16.24 12.86
C LYS A 232 4.57 15.07 11.94
N PHE A 233 3.77 14.11 12.39
CA PHE A 233 3.52 12.90 11.62
C PHE A 233 2.14 12.29 11.87
N LEU A 234 1.68 11.56 10.86
CA LEU A 234 0.55 10.66 10.89
C LEU A 234 1.07 9.24 10.73
N ALA A 235 0.69 8.34 11.64
CA ALA A 235 1.09 6.94 11.59
C ALA A 235 -0.13 6.02 11.46
N TYR A 236 -0.01 5.02 10.58
CA TYR A 236 -1.05 4.04 10.32
C TYR A 236 -0.50 2.61 10.37
N ASN A 237 -1.25 1.69 10.96
CA ASN A 237 -0.87 0.29 11.07
C ASN A 237 -2.11 -0.57 11.39
N ASN A 238 -2.27 -1.69 10.69
CA ASN A 238 -3.36 -2.62 10.97
C ASN A 238 -3.17 -3.44 12.25
N VAL A 239 -1.96 -3.47 12.80
CA VAL A 239 -1.61 -4.01 14.12
C VAL A 239 -0.76 -2.95 14.83
N PRO A 240 -1.35 -1.88 15.40
CA PRO A 240 -0.57 -0.81 16.00
C PRO A 240 0.05 -1.24 17.34
N PRO A 241 1.16 -0.63 17.75
CA PRO A 241 1.73 -0.84 19.07
C PRO A 241 0.72 -0.51 20.17
N GLY A 242 0.57 -1.39 21.16
CA GLY A 242 -0.26 -1.18 22.34
C GLY A 242 -1.79 -1.22 22.13
N ILE A 243 -2.28 -1.43 20.89
CA ILE A 243 -3.72 -1.44 20.58
C ILE A 243 -4.12 -2.83 20.07
N PRO A 244 -4.67 -3.71 20.92
CA PRO A 244 -5.13 -5.03 20.50
C PRO A 244 -6.45 -4.94 19.72
N ASN A 245 -6.73 -5.97 18.92
CA ASN A 245 -8.05 -6.22 18.31
C ASN A 245 -8.56 -5.12 17.35
N VAL A 246 -7.67 -4.38 16.69
CA VAL A 246 -8.06 -3.42 15.64
C VAL A 246 -8.85 -4.13 14.53
N LYS A 247 -10.03 -3.60 14.20
CA LYS A 247 -10.88 -4.09 13.12
C LYS A 247 -10.67 -3.24 11.87
N THR A 248 -9.71 -3.62 11.03
CA THR A 248 -9.52 -3.02 9.70
C THR A 248 -9.44 -4.10 8.61
N LYS A 249 -9.74 -3.73 7.37
CA LYS A 249 -9.52 -4.57 6.18
C LYS A 249 -8.17 -4.30 5.53
N SER A 250 -7.53 -3.18 5.87
CA SER A 250 -6.23 -2.79 5.36
C SER A 250 -5.11 -3.63 5.97
N ASN A 251 -4.08 -3.95 5.18
CA ASN A 251 -2.82 -4.51 5.71
C ASN A 251 -1.69 -3.48 5.72
N SER A 252 -1.99 -2.27 5.24
CA SER A 252 -0.99 -1.22 5.07
C SER A 252 -0.51 -0.68 6.41
N LYS A 253 0.80 -0.42 6.46
CA LYS A 253 1.50 0.18 7.59
C LYS A 253 2.49 1.22 7.09
N GLY A 254 2.65 2.30 7.81
CA GLY A 254 3.48 3.41 7.38
C GLY A 254 3.28 4.68 8.17
N LEU A 255 4.04 5.70 7.76
CA LEU A 255 4.05 7.02 8.37
C LEU A 255 4.16 8.11 7.31
N ILE A 256 3.46 9.21 7.50
CA ILE A 256 3.68 10.47 6.78
C ILE A 256 4.28 11.44 7.78
N MET A 257 5.42 12.04 7.44
CA MET A 257 6.09 13.06 8.25
C MET A 257 6.15 14.37 7.47
N ILE A 258 6.02 15.47 8.19
CA ILE A 258 6.23 16.84 7.66
C ILE A 258 7.18 17.62 8.56
N SER A 259 7.86 18.56 7.95
CA SER A 259 8.45 19.69 8.66
C SER A 259 7.37 20.74 8.92
N THR A 260 7.45 21.41 10.06
CA THR A 260 6.67 22.64 10.36
C THR A 260 7.60 23.84 10.51
N ALA A 261 8.84 23.72 10.04
CA ALA A 261 9.77 24.82 10.00
C ALA A 261 9.34 25.83 8.93
N VAL A 262 9.49 27.11 9.23
CA VAL A 262 9.03 28.20 8.35
C VAL A 262 9.70 28.12 6.98
N ASN A 263 8.88 28.17 5.92
CA ASN A 263 9.31 28.11 4.51
C ASN A 263 10.05 26.83 4.11
N VAL A 264 9.84 25.73 4.84
CA VAL A 264 10.32 24.41 4.48
C VAL A 264 9.19 23.63 3.81
N ASN A 265 9.50 22.81 2.81
CA ASN A 265 8.55 21.98 2.07
C ASN A 265 9.09 20.54 2.07
N ASP A 266 9.38 20.03 3.26
CA ASP A 266 10.10 18.77 3.46
C ASP A 266 9.19 17.78 4.19
N GLY A 267 8.90 16.67 3.51
CA GLY A 267 8.16 15.57 4.08
C GLY A 267 8.84 14.24 3.79
N ALA A 268 8.33 13.21 4.45
CA ALA A 268 8.71 11.85 4.18
C ALA A 268 7.50 10.93 4.25
N TRP A 269 7.48 9.92 3.38
CA TRP A 269 6.51 8.84 3.43
C TRP A 269 7.23 7.52 3.60
N ILE A 270 6.86 6.81 4.66
CA ILE A 270 7.40 5.50 5.01
C ILE A 270 6.31 4.45 4.80
N VAL A 271 6.66 3.36 4.11
CA VAL A 271 5.85 2.14 4.05
C VAL A 271 6.63 0.96 4.63
N HIS A 272 5.96 0.10 5.39
CA HIS A 272 6.62 -1.05 6.02
C HIS A 272 5.71 -2.26 6.24
N THR A 273 6.29 -3.39 6.64
CA THR A 273 5.55 -4.61 6.96
C THR A 273 5.46 -4.95 8.45
N VAL A 274 6.25 -4.28 9.30
CA VAL A 274 6.39 -4.58 10.74
C VAL A 274 5.11 -4.31 11.55
N PRO A 275 4.41 -5.34 12.10
CA PRO A 275 3.32 -5.14 13.05
C PRO A 275 3.84 -4.64 14.39
N GLY A 276 3.05 -3.88 15.15
CA GLY A 276 3.43 -3.35 16.46
C GLY A 276 4.45 -2.21 16.41
N PHE A 277 4.62 -1.56 15.26
CA PHE A 277 5.69 -0.59 15.01
C PHE A 277 5.21 0.61 14.16
N PRO A 278 5.83 1.80 14.30
CA PRO A 278 6.63 2.23 15.45
C PRO A 278 5.76 2.65 16.63
N ALA A 279 6.33 2.65 17.84
CA ALA A 279 5.66 3.17 19.03
C ALA A 279 5.77 4.70 19.05
N ALA A 280 4.73 5.39 18.55
CA ALA A 280 4.72 6.84 18.42
C ALA A 280 4.99 7.53 19.78
N LYS A 281 5.96 8.47 19.82
CA LYS A 281 6.32 9.27 21.01
C LYS A 281 6.67 8.49 22.29
N THR A 282 7.06 7.22 22.19
CA THR A 282 7.37 6.36 23.36
C THR A 282 8.78 5.78 23.33
N GLY A 283 9.65 6.31 22.46
CA GLY A 283 11.01 5.79 22.25
C GLY A 283 11.07 4.68 21.21
N TYR A 284 12.28 4.39 20.75
CA TYR A 284 12.51 3.35 19.75
C TYR A 284 12.33 1.96 20.38
N SER A 285 11.47 1.14 19.79
CA SER A 285 11.27 -0.24 20.20
C SER A 285 11.00 -1.11 18.98
N TRP A 286 11.78 -2.18 18.80
CA TRP A 286 11.50 -3.21 17.81
C TRP A 286 10.67 -4.34 18.45
N PRO A 287 9.56 -4.78 17.84
CA PRO A 287 8.74 -5.86 18.37
C PRO A 287 9.50 -7.20 18.41
N GLU A 288 9.59 -7.82 19.59
CA GLU A 288 10.36 -9.05 19.80
C GLU A 288 9.91 -10.21 18.90
N ALA A 289 8.59 -10.36 18.70
CA ALA A 289 8.01 -11.38 17.84
C ALA A 289 8.39 -11.24 16.35
N GLU A 290 8.93 -10.09 15.95
CA GLU A 290 9.29 -9.75 14.59
C GLU A 290 10.81 -9.82 14.34
N ILE A 291 11.63 -10.14 15.35
CA ILE A 291 13.10 -10.27 15.21
C ILE A 291 13.48 -11.43 14.29
N ALA A 292 12.77 -12.54 14.38
CA ALA A 292 13.07 -13.75 13.61
C ALA A 292 12.49 -13.73 12.18
N LYS A 293 11.88 -12.62 11.75
CA LYS A 293 11.13 -12.53 10.50
C LYS A 293 11.75 -11.53 9.54
N GLY A 294 11.62 -11.81 8.24
CA GLY A 294 11.97 -10.86 7.18
C GLY A 294 10.97 -9.71 7.13
N HIS A 295 11.46 -8.48 7.10
CA HIS A 295 10.65 -7.27 6.94
C HIS A 295 11.24 -6.35 5.89
N LEU A 296 10.37 -5.51 5.32
CA LEU A 296 10.75 -4.48 4.36
C LEU A 296 10.23 -3.13 4.84
N LEU A 297 11.10 -2.12 4.75
CA LEU A 297 10.81 -0.74 5.10
C LEU A 297 11.38 0.16 4.00
N ILE A 298 10.58 1.09 3.52
CA ILE A 298 10.99 2.05 2.49
C ILE A 298 10.66 3.43 3.01
N CYS A 299 11.66 4.31 3.04
CA CYS A 299 11.49 5.72 3.34
C CYS A 299 11.71 6.53 2.06
N MET A 300 10.76 7.41 1.74
CA MET A 300 10.80 8.27 0.58
C MET A 300 10.71 9.72 1.02
N THR A 301 11.74 10.51 0.74
CA THR A 301 11.70 11.97 0.95
C THR A 301 10.85 12.61 -0.14
N ILE A 302 9.79 13.33 0.25
CA ILE A 302 8.82 13.92 -0.66
C ILE A 302 8.59 15.37 -0.27
N ALA A 303 8.23 16.22 -1.24
CA ALA A 303 7.71 17.54 -0.91
C ALA A 303 6.37 17.43 -0.15
N GLU A 304 6.13 18.30 0.83
CA GLU A 304 4.86 18.36 1.56
C GLU A 304 3.67 18.57 0.62
N THR A 305 3.86 19.32 -0.46
CA THR A 305 2.85 19.52 -1.52
C THR A 305 2.37 18.23 -2.18
N GLN A 306 3.11 17.12 -2.06
CA GLN A 306 2.73 15.81 -2.61
C GLN A 306 1.95 14.94 -1.61
N ILE A 307 1.84 15.35 -0.34
CA ILE A 307 1.19 14.57 0.70
C ILE A 307 -0.29 14.36 0.40
N ASN A 308 -0.99 15.38 -0.13
CA ASN A 308 -2.39 15.19 -0.51
C ASN A 308 -2.56 14.10 -1.59
N THR A 309 -1.60 13.97 -2.51
CA THR A 309 -1.60 12.90 -3.52
C THR A 309 -1.37 11.51 -2.89
N VAL A 310 -0.48 11.40 -1.91
CA VAL A 310 -0.30 10.16 -1.13
C VAL A 310 -1.57 9.83 -0.35
N ALA A 311 -2.16 10.81 0.33
CA ALA A 311 -3.38 10.65 1.11
C ALA A 311 -4.54 10.15 0.25
N ALA A 312 -4.72 10.71 -0.96
CA ALA A 312 -5.74 10.26 -1.90
C ALA A 312 -5.61 8.76 -2.27
N SER A 313 -4.39 8.22 -2.30
CA SER A 313 -4.17 6.79 -2.48
C SER A 313 -4.44 5.98 -1.21
N LEU A 314 -4.09 6.52 -0.03
CA LEU A 314 -4.29 5.86 1.26
C LEU A 314 -5.76 5.79 1.67
N ILE A 315 -6.59 6.82 1.43
CA ILE A 315 -8.02 6.75 1.74
C ILE A 315 -8.67 5.53 1.07
N GLN A 316 -8.25 5.21 -0.17
CA GLN A 316 -8.77 4.08 -0.93
C GLN A 316 -8.55 2.72 -0.24
N ILE A 317 -7.53 2.62 0.60
CA ILE A 317 -7.18 1.39 1.30
C ILE A 317 -7.62 1.35 2.76
N GLU A 318 -8.32 2.39 3.23
CA GLU A 318 -8.94 2.47 4.56
C GLU A 318 -7.97 2.04 5.69
N PRO A 319 -6.75 2.60 5.77
CA PRO A 319 -5.77 2.21 6.77
C PRO A 319 -6.24 2.64 8.16
N PHE A 320 -5.80 1.92 9.18
CA PHE A 320 -6.07 2.32 10.55
C PHE A 320 -5.00 3.32 11.01
N VAL A 321 -5.38 4.60 11.11
CA VAL A 321 -4.55 5.66 11.67
C VAL A 321 -4.61 5.58 13.19
N TYR A 322 -3.46 5.43 13.85
CA TYR A 322 -3.38 5.28 15.32
C TYR A 322 -2.70 6.47 16.00
N TYR A 323 -2.06 7.34 15.23
CA TYR A 323 -1.46 8.58 15.73
C TYR A 323 -1.49 9.65 14.64
N ASN A 324 -1.80 10.88 15.00
CA ASN A 324 -1.69 12.05 14.13
C ASN A 324 -1.48 13.30 14.98
N ASP A 325 -0.36 14.00 14.79
CA ASP A 325 -0.11 15.32 15.38
C ASP A 325 0.18 16.39 14.31
N ILE A 326 -0.12 16.11 13.04
CA ILE A 326 -0.02 17.08 11.95
C ILE A 326 -1.11 18.15 12.13
N PRO A 327 -0.75 19.43 12.34
CA PRO A 327 -1.71 20.48 12.58
C PRO A 327 -2.49 20.84 11.31
N GLU A 328 -3.75 21.23 11.47
CA GLU A 328 -4.62 21.58 10.34
C GLU A 328 -4.06 22.71 9.47
N THR A 329 -3.31 23.65 10.06
CA THR A 329 -2.68 24.77 9.37
C THR A 329 -1.71 24.34 8.27
N GLU A 330 -0.97 23.26 8.48
CA GLU A 330 0.00 22.71 7.51
C GLU A 330 -0.70 21.92 6.40
N THR A 331 -1.92 21.47 6.66
CA THR A 331 -2.74 20.70 5.72
C THR A 331 -3.82 21.54 5.07
N ALA A 332 -3.74 22.86 5.20
CA ALA A 332 -4.62 23.80 4.52
C ALA A 332 -4.50 23.58 3.00
N GLY A 333 -5.62 23.21 2.37
CA GLY A 333 -5.63 22.86 0.94
C GLY A 333 -5.30 21.40 0.62
N MET A 334 -5.17 20.53 1.63
CA MET A 334 -5.02 19.07 1.48
C MET A 334 -6.31 18.32 1.89
N PRO A 335 -7.40 18.40 1.09
CA PRO A 335 -8.69 17.82 1.46
C PRO A 335 -8.67 16.30 1.62
N ASP A 336 -7.79 15.59 0.91
CA ASP A 336 -7.67 14.13 1.04
C ASP A 336 -6.84 13.77 2.28
N PHE A 337 -5.84 14.57 2.64
CA PHE A 337 -5.18 14.38 3.93
C PHE A 337 -6.17 14.54 5.09
N LYS A 338 -7.02 15.57 5.05
CA LYS A 338 -8.07 15.77 6.06
C LYS A 338 -8.99 14.55 6.19
N LYS A 339 -9.47 14.01 5.07
CA LYS A 339 -10.28 12.77 5.05
C LYS A 339 -9.55 11.59 5.65
N LEU A 340 -8.27 11.41 5.31
CA LEU A 340 -7.44 10.33 5.86
C LEU A 340 -7.28 10.46 7.38
N ALA A 341 -6.96 11.67 7.86
CA ALA A 341 -6.76 11.97 9.28
C ALA A 341 -8.03 11.76 10.12
N GLU A 342 -9.20 12.08 9.56
CA GLU A 342 -10.50 11.87 10.20
C GLU A 342 -11.02 10.43 10.06
N GLY A 343 -10.30 9.55 9.37
CA GLY A 343 -10.71 8.15 9.14
C GLY A 343 -11.92 8.02 8.21
N GLN A 344 -12.18 9.02 7.36
CA GLN A 344 -13.27 8.97 6.39
C GLN A 344 -12.99 7.93 5.32
N ILE A 345 -14.02 7.14 4.99
CA ILE A 345 -13.99 6.15 3.90
C ILE A 345 -14.38 6.88 2.60
N PRO A 346 -13.74 6.62 1.44
CA PRO A 346 -14.14 7.24 0.21
C PRO A 346 -15.53 6.70 -0.16
N THR A 347 -16.54 7.55 -0.04
CA THR A 347 -17.93 7.19 -0.31
C THR A 347 -18.27 7.26 -1.79
N THR A 348 -17.47 7.96 -2.61
CA THR A 348 -17.80 8.23 -4.02
C THR A 348 -16.69 7.82 -5.03
N PRO A 349 -17.07 7.41 -6.27
CA PRO A 349 -16.16 6.87 -7.31
C PRO A 349 -15.49 8.02 -8.10
N PRO A 350 -14.70 7.88 -9.20
CA PRO A 350 -14.02 9.06 -9.73
C PRO A 350 -15.06 10.06 -10.22
N PHE A 351 -14.71 11.30 -9.95
CA PHE A 351 -15.20 12.48 -10.62
C PHE A 351 -14.15 12.81 -11.67
N THR A 352 -14.53 12.80 -12.94
CA THR A 352 -13.67 13.23 -14.04
C THR A 352 -13.07 14.60 -13.72
N THR A 353 -11.75 14.72 -13.60
CA THR A 353 -11.09 16.02 -13.48
C THR A 353 -10.85 16.57 -14.88
N ARG A 354 -11.63 17.58 -15.30
CA ARG A 354 -11.30 18.44 -16.43
C ARG A 354 -10.75 19.74 -15.85
N ARG A 355 -9.45 19.98 -15.98
CA ARG A 355 -8.87 21.33 -15.80
C ARG A 355 -8.83 22.00 -17.17
N SER A 356 -9.46 23.15 -17.31
CA SER A 356 -9.19 24.10 -18.39
C SER A 356 -8.09 25.04 -17.91
N ILE A 357 -7.18 25.42 -18.82
CA ILE A 357 -6.22 26.53 -18.60
C ILE A 357 -6.99 27.84 -18.50
#